data_AF-A0A7X3Y6F8-F1
#
_entry.id   AF-A0A7X3Y6F8-F1
#
_cell.length_a   1.000
_cell.length_b   1.000
_cell.length_c   1.000
_cell.angle_alpha   90.00
_cell.angle_beta   90.00
_cell.angle_gamma   90.00
#
_symmetry.space_group_name_H-M   'P 1'
#
loop_
_entity.id
_entity.type
_entity.pdbx_description
1 polymer ?
#
loop_
_entity_poly.entity_id
_entity_poly.type
_entity_poly.pdbx_seq_one_letter_code
_entity_poly.pdbx_strand_id
1 'polypeptide(L)'
;HRNMVVDLMVFDTMNPRSVLFLLDRMRTLIALLPGAETHGVMSPLARAALRAHAAIAVETPETVDRAALAALVERLDGLSDLVSGAYLT
;
A
#
# COMPACT_ATOMS: atom_id res chain seq x y z
N HIS A 1 20.52 9.40 -17.06
CA HIS A 1 19.47 10.43 -16.92
C HIS A 1 18.13 9.84 -16.44
N ARG A 2 18.13 8.90 -15.47
CA ARG A 2 16.92 8.15 -15.04
C ARG A 2 16.45 8.48 -13.62
N ASN A 3 16.90 9.62 -13.07
CA ASN A 3 16.60 10.00 -11.68
C ASN A 3 15.50 11.06 -11.55
N MET A 4 15.35 11.98 -12.51
CA MET A 4 14.35 13.07 -12.37
C MET A 4 12.89 12.60 -12.45
N VAL A 5 12.61 11.48 -13.13
CA VAL A 5 11.24 10.93 -13.21
C VAL A 5 10.83 10.29 -11.89
N VAL A 6 11.76 9.58 -11.23
CA VAL A 6 11.51 9.02 -9.90
C VAL A 6 11.40 10.13 -8.86
N ASP A 7 12.23 11.16 -8.93
CA ASP A 7 12.20 12.27 -7.97
C ASP A 7 10.93 13.13 -8.10
N LEU A 8 10.45 13.38 -9.33
CA LEU A 8 9.18 14.06 -9.59
C LEU A 8 7.96 13.21 -9.22
N MET A 9 8.03 11.88 -9.45
CA MET A 9 7.02 10.94 -8.94
C MET A 9 7.02 10.88 -7.42
N VAL A 10 8.17 10.90 -6.74
CA VAL A 10 8.25 10.93 -5.27
C VAL A 10 7.67 12.22 -4.71
N PHE A 11 7.87 13.36 -5.40
CA PHE A 11 7.28 14.64 -4.99
C PHE A 11 5.75 14.68 -5.11
N ASP A 12 5.17 14.06 -6.16
CA ASP A 12 3.72 13.95 -6.31
C ASP A 12 3.13 12.75 -5.55
N THR A 13 3.93 11.70 -5.30
CA THR A 13 3.58 10.55 -4.44
C THR A 13 3.64 10.96 -2.97
N MET A 14 4.34 12.04 -2.59
CA MET A 14 4.18 12.64 -1.25
C MET A 14 2.88 13.43 -1.09
N ASN A 15 2.05 13.56 -2.14
CA ASN A 15 0.68 14.03 -1.98
C ASN A 15 -0.15 12.90 -1.35
N PRO A 16 -0.71 13.06 -0.14
CA PRO A 16 -1.48 12.01 0.53
C PRO A 16 -2.60 11.43 -0.35
N ARG A 17 -3.16 12.24 -1.27
CA ARG A 17 -4.17 11.77 -2.24
C ARG A 17 -3.62 10.75 -3.24
N SER A 18 -2.40 10.95 -3.74
CA SER A 18 -1.74 10.02 -4.67
C SER A 18 -1.42 8.70 -3.96
N VAL A 19 -0.94 8.76 -2.72
CA VAL A 19 -0.71 7.58 -1.87
C VAL A 19 -2.00 6.79 -1.67
N LEU A 20 -3.09 7.48 -1.32
CA LEU A 20 -4.40 6.84 -1.13
C LEU A 20 -4.92 6.19 -2.41
N PHE A 21 -4.79 6.87 -3.54
CA PHE A 21 -5.16 6.30 -4.84
C PHE A 21 -4.38 5.02 -5.16
N LEU A 22 -3.07 5.02 -4.91
CA LEU A 22 -2.22 3.84 -5.10
C LEU A 22 -2.61 2.71 -4.14
N LEU A 23 -2.86 3.02 -2.86
CA LEU A 23 -3.31 2.04 -1.85
C LEU A 23 -4.66 1.44 -2.20
N ASP A 24 -5.62 2.23 -2.69
CA ASP A 24 -6.93 1.72 -3.11
C ASP A 24 -6.81 0.84 -4.36
N ARG A 25 -5.95 1.25 -5.31
CA ARG A 25 -5.65 0.41 -6.48
C ARG A 25 -5.01 -0.91 -6.08
N MET A 26 -4.04 -0.90 -5.18
CA MET A 26 -3.41 -2.12 -4.66
C MET A 26 -4.43 -3.03 -3.97
N ARG A 27 -5.29 -2.48 -3.11
CA ARG A 27 -6.36 -3.25 -2.46
C ARG A 27 -7.30 -3.89 -3.47
N THR A 28 -7.69 -3.15 -4.52
CA THR A 28 -8.52 -3.65 -5.60
C THR A 28 -7.84 -4.80 -6.35
N LEU A 29 -6.55 -4.67 -6.68
CA LEU A 29 -5.79 -5.74 -7.33
C LEU A 29 -5.65 -6.98 -6.45
N ILE A 30 -5.37 -6.79 -5.16
CA ILE A 30 -5.25 -7.89 -4.19
C ILE A 30 -6.57 -8.64 -4.05
N ALA A 31 -7.71 -7.95 -4.06
CA ALA A 31 -9.02 -8.59 -4.02
C ALA A 31 -9.31 -9.50 -5.23
N LEU A 32 -8.61 -9.29 -6.36
CA LEU A 32 -8.72 -10.11 -7.55
C LEU A 32 -7.78 -11.33 -7.54
N LEU A 33 -6.88 -11.44 -6.55
CA LEU A 33 -5.95 -12.55 -6.48
C LEU A 33 -6.63 -13.84 -6.01
N PRO A 34 -6.19 -15.01 -6.48
CA PRO A 34 -6.71 -16.30 -6.01
C PRO A 34 -6.53 -16.45 -4.49
N GLY A 35 -7.61 -16.73 -3.76
CA GLY A 35 -7.55 -16.89 -2.30
C GLY A 35 -7.38 -15.56 -1.54
N ALA A 36 -7.66 -14.41 -2.16
CA ALA A 36 -7.75 -13.12 -1.46
C ALA A 36 -8.77 -13.15 -0.32
N GLU A 37 -9.83 -13.94 -0.49
CA GLU A 37 -10.83 -14.24 0.52
C GLU A 37 -11.22 -15.71 0.43
N THR A 38 -11.29 -16.38 1.57
CA THR A 38 -11.70 -17.78 1.67
C THR A 38 -12.80 -17.89 2.71
N HIS A 39 -13.98 -18.39 2.31
CA HIS A 39 -15.16 -18.51 3.19
C HIS A 39 -15.59 -17.18 3.86
N GLY A 40 -15.51 -16.04 3.17
CA GLY A 40 -15.85 -14.75 3.78
C GLY A 40 -14.72 -14.12 4.61
N VAL A 41 -13.58 -14.81 4.74
CA VAL A 41 -12.46 -14.36 5.58
C VAL A 41 -11.33 -13.85 4.71
N MET A 42 -10.97 -12.59 4.92
CA MET A 42 -9.83 -11.95 4.24
C MET A 42 -8.53 -12.70 4.55
N SER A 43 -7.77 -12.99 3.49
CA SER A 43 -6.42 -13.55 3.59
C SER A 43 -5.49 -12.61 4.37
N PRO A 44 -4.33 -13.10 4.86
CA PRO A 44 -3.33 -12.24 5.48
C PRO A 44 -2.93 -11.05 4.60
N LEU A 45 -2.77 -11.29 3.29
CA LEU A 45 -2.44 -10.26 2.30
C LEU A 45 -3.56 -9.22 2.16
N ALA A 46 -4.81 -9.67 1.97
CA ALA A 46 -5.95 -8.76 1.82
C ALA A 46 -6.15 -7.89 3.07
N ARG A 47 -5.95 -8.47 4.26
CA ARG A 47 -6.07 -7.76 5.54
C ARG A 47 -4.94 -6.76 5.75
N ALA A 48 -3.71 -7.12 5.38
CA ALA A 48 -2.58 -6.21 5.43
C ALA A 48 -2.80 -5.00 4.50
N ALA A 49 -3.34 -5.23 3.30
CA ALA A 49 -3.62 -4.16 2.33
C ALA A 49 -4.69 -3.20 2.84
N LEU A 50 -5.76 -3.73 3.45
CA LEU A 50 -6.79 -2.92 4.10
C LEU A 50 -6.21 -2.06 5.24
N ARG A 51 -5.33 -2.63 6.07
CA ARG A 51 -4.68 -1.89 7.17
C ARG A 51 -3.77 -0.78 6.64
N ALA A 52 -3.00 -1.03 5.59
CA ALA A 52 -2.14 -0.02 4.98
C ALA A 52 -2.97 1.14 4.40
N HIS A 53 -4.06 0.83 3.70
CA HIS A 53 -5.00 1.84 3.21
C HIS A 53 -5.62 2.64 4.35
N ALA A 54 -6.21 1.96 5.34
CA ALA A 54 -6.86 2.61 6.47
C ALA A 54 -5.91 3.53 7.26
N ALA A 55 -4.65 3.13 7.42
CA ALA A 55 -3.65 3.91 8.13
C ALA A 55 -3.38 5.27 7.50
N ILE A 56 -3.53 5.42 6.18
CA ILE A 56 -3.38 6.72 5.50
C ILE A 56 -4.74 7.42 5.35
N ALA A 57 -5.83 6.67 5.21
CA ALA A 57 -7.15 7.24 4.97
C ALA A 57 -7.71 8.03 6.17
N VAL A 58 -7.19 7.77 7.37
CA VAL A 58 -7.55 8.48 8.60
C VAL A 58 -6.63 9.66 8.90
N GLU A 59 -5.55 9.84 8.13
CA GLU A 59 -4.63 10.95 8.29
C GLU A 59 -5.17 12.20 7.58
N THR A 60 -4.86 13.37 8.12
CA THR A 60 -5.08 14.65 7.46
C THR A 60 -3.77 15.13 6.84
N PRO A 61 -3.80 16.07 5.88
CA PRO A 61 -2.58 16.63 5.30
C PRO A 61 -1.59 17.17 6.34
N GLU A 62 -2.07 17.59 7.50
CA GLU A 62 -1.30 18.13 8.61
C GLU A 62 -0.69 17.04 9.52
N THR A 63 -1.27 15.82 9.53
CA THR A 63 -0.80 14.70 10.36
C THR A 63 0.07 13.71 9.60
N VAL A 64 0.04 13.73 8.26
CA VAL A 64 1.00 12.97 7.44
C VAL A 64 2.39 13.59 7.56
N ASP A 65 3.17 13.06 8.49
CA ASP A 65 4.55 13.42 8.70
C ASP A 65 5.53 12.35 8.16
N ARG A 66 6.83 12.57 8.38
CA ARG A 66 7.88 11.64 7.95
C ARG A 66 7.75 10.27 8.63
N ALA A 67 7.27 10.21 9.87
CA ALA A 67 7.13 8.96 10.60
C ALA A 67 5.95 8.14 10.04
N ALA A 68 4.83 8.79 9.72
CA ALA A 68 3.69 8.16 9.04
C ALA A 68 4.10 7.57 7.68
N LEU A 69 4.90 8.31 6.90
CA LEU A 69 5.42 7.82 5.61
C LEU A 69 6.41 6.66 5.77
N ALA A 70 7.33 6.72 6.73
CA ALA A 70 8.24 5.61 7.00
C ALA A 70 7.47 4.35 7.41
N ALA A 71 6.46 4.50 8.27
CA ALA A 71 5.61 3.41 8.69
C ALA A 71 4.77 2.84 7.54
N LEU A 72 4.42 3.64 6.53
CA LEU A 72 3.79 3.16 5.32
C LEU A 72 4.74 2.30 4.48
N VAL A 73 5.99 2.72 4.29
CA VAL A 73 7.00 1.92 3.55
C VAL A 73 7.16 0.54 4.16
N GLU A 74 7.32 0.44 5.47
CA GLU A 74 7.41 -0.86 6.18
C GLU A 74 6.18 -1.75 5.95
N ARG A 75 4.98 -1.15 5.86
CA ARG A 75 3.75 -1.90 5.55
C ARG A 75 3.74 -2.40 4.10
N LEU A 76 4.27 -1.61 3.17
CA LEU A 76 4.38 -2.00 1.75
C LEU A 76 5.41 -3.12 1.57
N ASP A 77 6.52 -3.08 2.30
CA ASP A 77 7.52 -4.16 2.29
C ASP A 77 6.90 -5.47 2.81
N GLY A 78 6.19 -5.42 3.95
CA GLY A 78 5.45 -6.59 4.45
C GLY A 78 4.37 -7.10 3.49
N LEU A 79 3.74 -6.22 2.69
CA LEU A 79 2.83 -6.64 1.62
C LEU A 79 3.58 -7.36 0.50
N SER A 80 4.76 -6.87 0.11
CA SER A 80 5.61 -7.50 -0.91
C SER A 80 6.02 -8.92 -0.49
N ASP A 81 6.38 -9.11 0.78
CA ASP A 81 6.72 -10.42 1.34
C ASP A 81 5.51 -11.37 1.29
N LEU A 82 4.32 -10.90 1.66
CA LEU A 82 3.09 -11.69 1.62
C LEU A 82 2.69 -12.09 0.20
N VAL A 83 2.85 -11.20 -0.78
CA VAL A 83 2.62 -11.54 -2.20
C VAL A 83 3.62 -12.60 -2.66
N SER A 84 4.89 -12.40 -2.33
CA SER A 84 5.96 -13.31 -2.75
C SER A 84 5.75 -14.71 -2.18
N GLY A 85 5.46 -14.82 -0.89
CA GLY A 85 5.19 -16.10 -0.23
C GLY A 85 3.90 -16.78 -0.68
N ALA A 86 2.92 -16.04 -1.21
CA ALA A 86 1.65 -16.61 -1.67
C ALA A 86 1.66 -17.02 -3.16
N TYR A 87 2.47 -16.35 -4.01
CA TYR A 87 2.33 -16.49 -5.47
C TYR A 87 3.65 -16.57 -6.27
N LEU A 88 4.81 -16.30 -5.67
CA LEU A 88 6.09 -16.21 -6.41
C LEU A 88 7.14 -17.26 -5.99
N THR A 89 6.75 -18.24 -5.17
CA THR A 89 7.50 -19.49 -4.94
C THR A 89 7.38 -20.44 -6.12
#